data_AF-A0A1W9TB30-F1
#
_entry.id   AF-A0A1W9TB30-F1
#
_cell.length_a   1.000
_cell.length_b   1.000
_cell.length_c   1.000
_cell.angle_alpha   90.00
_cell.angle_beta   90.00
_cell.angle_gamma   90.00
#
_symmetry.space_group_name_H-M   'P 1'
#
loop_
_entity.id
_entity.type
_entity.pdbx_description
1 polymer ?
#
loop_
_entity_poly.entity_id
_entity_poly.type
_entity_poly.pdbx_seq_one_letter_code
_entity_poly.pdbx_strand_id
1 'polypeptide(L)'
;NRGHTAATIPLLTVRLPKSTFLKKVRFFTLAEKTPISNDAGIISSGEVTVDGSGSIWTNSDGGLKVGYFGSGTLNVINGGAVVSSNGSVVIGDGNHSAGIVTVDGSGSTLTISRDLRIGYHAGTGVLNITNGGAVIGEDAFIASELYTPDSTGIVTVDGFGSTWIIGALTIGVILTWLLMGCWH
;
A
#
# COMPACT_ATOMS: atom_id res chain seq x y z
N ASN A 1 -1.02 -45.53 -15.10
CA ASN A 1 -0.68 -46.07 -13.77
C ASN A 1 0.79 -45.74 -13.51
N ARG A 2 1.13 -45.28 -12.29
CA ARG A 2 2.24 -44.38 -11.87
C ARG A 2 1.86 -42.91 -12.12
N GLY A 3 1.53 -42.06 -11.16
CA GLY A 3 1.72 -42.08 -9.71
C GLY A 3 2.24 -40.70 -9.33
N HIS A 4 1.37 -39.68 -9.32
CA HIS A 4 1.73 -38.34 -8.84
C HIS A 4 1.83 -38.39 -7.32
N THR A 5 3.02 -38.69 -6.81
CA THR A 5 3.36 -38.46 -5.41
C THR A 5 3.50 -36.97 -5.20
N ALA A 6 2.57 -36.38 -4.44
CA ALA A 6 2.67 -35.01 -3.96
C ALA A 6 3.97 -34.87 -3.15
N ALA A 7 4.90 -34.07 -3.65
CA ALA A 7 6.11 -33.73 -2.94
C ALA A 7 5.75 -32.70 -1.86
N THR A 8 5.71 -33.13 -0.60
CA THR A 8 5.64 -32.23 0.55
C THR A 8 6.93 -31.40 0.59
N ILE A 9 6.84 -30.12 0.26
CA ILE A 9 7.98 -29.19 0.36
C ILE A 9 8.18 -28.89 1.85
N PRO A 10 9.36 -29.15 2.44
CA PRO A 10 9.58 -28.93 3.86
C PRO A 10 9.54 -27.43 4.18
N LEU A 11 8.71 -27.07 5.15
CA LEU A 11 8.66 -25.75 5.76
C LEU A 11 10.04 -25.44 6.38
N LEU A 12 10.81 -24.56 5.74
CA LEU A 12 12.09 -24.08 6.29
C LEU A 12 11.79 -23.25 7.55
N THR A 13 11.92 -23.90 8.70
CA THR A 13 11.77 -23.24 10.00
C THR A 13 13.07 -22.53 10.33
N VAL A 14 13.13 -21.22 10.09
CA VAL A 14 14.25 -20.39 10.52
C VAL A 14 14.10 -20.09 12.02
N ARG A 15 14.90 -20.75 12.88
CA ARG A 15 15.09 -20.36 14.28
C ARG A 15 16.08 -19.19 14.35
N LEU A 16 15.66 -18.04 14.86
CA LEU A 16 16.57 -16.93 15.16
C LEU A 16 16.86 -16.83 16.68
N PRO A 17 18.12 -16.57 17.07
CA PRO A 17 18.54 -16.50 18.47
C PRO A 17 18.00 -15.24 19.17
N LYS A 18 17.80 -15.37 20.49
CA LYS A 18 17.28 -14.32 21.37
C LYS A 18 18.25 -13.12 21.41
N SER A 19 17.95 -12.04 20.67
CA SER A 19 18.30 -10.64 20.98
C SER A 19 18.43 -9.80 19.70
N THR A 20 17.32 -9.36 19.08
CA THR A 20 17.33 -8.16 18.22
C THR A 20 15.90 -7.64 18.03
N PHE A 21 15.74 -6.31 18.07
CA PHE A 21 14.52 -5.53 17.86
C PHE A 21 13.95 -5.66 16.43
N LEU A 22 13.47 -6.84 16.07
CA LEU A 22 12.71 -7.11 14.85
C LEU A 22 11.57 -8.05 15.22
N LYS A 23 10.46 -7.49 15.73
CA LYS A 23 9.20 -8.24 15.80
C LYS A 23 8.57 -8.26 14.40
N LYS A 24 9.11 -9.17 13.58
CA LYS A 24 8.41 -9.93 12.54
C LYS A 24 7.72 -9.10 11.44
N VAL A 25 8.52 -8.50 10.56
CA VAL A 25 8.05 -8.21 9.18
C VAL A 25 8.13 -9.52 8.40
N ARG A 26 7.00 -10.12 8.05
CA ARG A 26 6.98 -11.22 7.07
C ARG A 26 6.88 -10.62 5.68
N PHE A 27 7.97 -10.68 4.91
CA PHE A 27 7.94 -10.44 3.47
C PHE A 27 7.55 -11.74 2.77
N PHE A 28 6.41 -11.76 2.10
CA PHE A 28 6.12 -12.78 1.10
C PHE A 28 6.33 -12.14 -0.28
N THR A 29 7.33 -12.60 -1.03
CA THR A 29 7.45 -12.33 -2.46
C THR A 29 7.11 -13.63 -3.19
N LEU A 30 5.95 -13.69 -3.85
CA LEU A 30 5.65 -14.77 -4.79
C LEU A 30 6.26 -14.39 -6.14
N ALA A 31 7.51 -14.79 -6.37
CA ALA A 31 8.10 -14.78 -7.71
C ALA A 31 8.21 -16.23 -8.21
N GLU A 32 7.08 -16.79 -8.64
CA GLU A 32 7.08 -18.04 -9.40
C GLU A 32 6.49 -17.81 -10.80
N LYS A 33 7.33 -17.41 -11.75
CA LYS A 33 7.41 -18.09 -13.04
C LYS A 33 8.66 -17.69 -13.83
N THR A 34 9.39 -18.70 -14.26
CA THR A 34 10.44 -18.62 -15.28
C THR A 34 9.96 -17.83 -16.52
N PRO A 35 10.78 -16.93 -17.10
CA PRO A 35 10.32 -16.07 -18.17
C PRO A 35 10.22 -16.85 -19.48
N ILE A 36 8.99 -17.12 -19.91
CA ILE A 36 8.66 -17.32 -21.32
C ILE A 36 7.39 -16.51 -21.61
N SER A 37 7.56 -15.25 -22.01
CA SER A 37 6.88 -14.70 -23.19
C SER A 37 7.12 -13.19 -23.32
N ASN A 38 7.36 -12.80 -24.56
CA ASN A 38 6.95 -11.52 -25.11
C ASN A 38 5.40 -11.45 -25.04
N ASP A 39 4.87 -10.39 -24.43
CA ASP A 39 3.45 -9.97 -24.45
C ASP A 39 2.47 -10.39 -23.32
N ALA A 40 2.91 -10.76 -22.09
CA ALA A 40 1.99 -10.81 -20.93
C ALA A 40 2.69 -10.80 -19.54
N GLY A 41 2.48 -9.73 -18.76
CA GLY A 41 1.94 -9.87 -17.40
C GLY A 41 2.76 -10.59 -16.31
N ILE A 42 4.07 -10.35 -16.18
CA ILE A 42 4.73 -10.52 -14.87
C ILE A 42 4.62 -9.20 -14.10
N ILE A 43 3.57 -9.06 -13.31
CA ILE A 43 3.48 -8.01 -12.27
C ILE A 43 4.20 -8.51 -11.02
N SER A 44 5.16 -7.76 -10.51
CA SER A 44 5.77 -8.06 -9.21
C SER A 44 4.72 -7.87 -8.11
N SER A 45 4.72 -8.73 -7.09
CA SER A 45 3.80 -8.61 -5.95
C SER A 45 4.51 -8.73 -4.60
N GLY A 46 3.99 -8.03 -3.60
CA GLY A 46 4.49 -8.10 -2.23
C GLY A 46 3.39 -7.88 -1.19
N GLU A 47 3.50 -8.57 -0.07
CA GLU A 47 2.60 -8.42 1.08
C GLU A 47 3.41 -8.23 2.37
N VAL A 48 2.99 -7.27 3.19
CA VAL A 48 3.52 -7.00 4.51
C VAL A 48 2.38 -6.89 5.52
N THR A 49 2.55 -7.56 6.66
CA THR A 49 1.62 -7.45 7.80
C THR A 49 2.37 -7.02 9.04
N VAL A 50 1.93 -5.92 9.65
CA VAL A 50 2.35 -5.42 10.96
C VAL A 50 1.24 -5.73 11.97
N ASP A 51 1.45 -6.80 12.73
CA ASP A 51 0.42 -7.42 13.57
C ASP A 51 0.82 -7.36 15.05
N GLY A 52 -0.13 -6.91 15.87
CA GLY A 52 -0.06 -6.98 17.32
C GLY A 52 0.49 -5.71 17.97
N SER A 53 -0.01 -5.41 19.17
CA SER A 53 0.43 -4.27 19.97
C SER A 53 1.94 -4.28 20.22
N GLY A 54 2.58 -3.14 19.95
CA GLY A 54 4.03 -2.96 20.08
C GLY A 54 4.85 -3.48 18.90
N SER A 55 4.23 -4.03 17.86
CA SER A 55 4.86 -4.24 16.56
C SER A 55 4.92 -2.90 15.82
N ILE A 56 6.11 -2.40 15.56
CA ILE A 56 6.33 -1.09 14.94
C ILE A 56 7.23 -1.27 13.72
N TRP A 57 6.77 -0.76 12.57
CA TRP A 57 7.60 -0.58 11.38
C TRP A 57 7.83 0.91 11.13
N THR A 58 9.08 1.34 11.25
CA THR A 58 9.49 2.70 10.88
C THR A 58 10.18 2.66 9.52
N ASN A 59 9.60 3.33 8.54
CA ASN A 59 10.22 3.63 7.26
C ASN A 59 10.81 5.05 7.30
N SER A 60 12.14 5.14 7.35
CA SER A 60 12.88 6.40 7.47
C SER A 60 13.48 6.92 6.18
N ASP A 61 13.46 6.11 5.13
CA ASP A 61 14.21 6.37 3.90
C ASP A 61 13.26 6.39 2.69
N GLY A 62 13.16 7.53 2.02
CA GLY A 62 12.63 7.64 0.66
C GLY A 62 11.12 7.53 0.47
N GLY A 63 10.33 7.38 1.54
CA GLY A 63 8.88 7.20 1.47
C GLY A 63 8.45 5.75 1.30
N LEU A 64 7.20 5.47 1.68
CA LEU A 64 6.61 4.14 1.60
C LEU A 64 5.75 4.02 0.34
N LYS A 65 6.08 3.05 -0.52
CA LYS A 65 5.27 2.74 -1.71
C LYS A 65 4.65 1.36 -1.58
N VAL A 66 3.34 1.29 -1.73
CA VAL A 66 2.57 0.03 -1.74
C VAL A 66 2.03 -0.17 -3.15
N GLY A 67 2.56 -1.17 -3.86
CA GLY A 67 2.26 -1.39 -5.28
C GLY A 67 2.97 -0.40 -6.19
N TYR A 68 4.31 -0.43 -6.23
CA TYR A 68 5.13 0.37 -7.15
C TYR A 68 5.39 -0.43 -8.43
N PHE A 69 4.82 0.01 -9.56
CA PHE A 69 4.86 -0.73 -10.86
C PHE A 69 4.53 -2.23 -10.73
N GLY A 70 3.59 -2.55 -9.84
CA GLY A 70 3.19 -3.91 -9.50
C GLY A 70 2.07 -3.89 -8.45
N SER A 71 1.85 -5.02 -7.80
CA SER A 71 0.83 -5.15 -6.76
C SER A 71 1.44 -5.17 -5.36
N GLY A 72 0.82 -4.49 -4.40
CA GLY A 72 1.29 -4.45 -3.03
C GLY A 72 0.15 -4.44 -2.03
N THR A 73 0.34 -5.16 -0.92
CA THR A 73 -0.59 -5.16 0.22
C THR A 73 0.15 -4.85 1.51
N LEU A 74 -0.37 -3.90 2.29
CA LEU A 74 0.08 -3.61 3.66
C LEU A 74 -1.10 -3.74 4.62
N ASN A 75 -0.96 -4.64 5.59
CA ASN A 75 -1.93 -4.81 6.67
C ASN A 75 -1.33 -4.31 7.99
N VAL A 76 -1.99 -3.37 8.64
CA VAL A 76 -1.63 -2.86 9.97
C VAL A 76 -2.78 -3.21 10.91
N ILE A 77 -2.59 -4.25 11.71
CA ILE A 77 -3.69 -4.93 12.41
C ILE A 77 -3.39 -5.21 13.87
N ASN A 78 -4.45 -5.44 14.66
CA ASN A 78 -4.37 -5.85 16.08
C ASN A 78 -3.47 -4.96 16.96
N GLY A 79 -3.44 -3.65 16.70
CA GLY A 79 -2.60 -2.71 17.44
C GLY A 79 -1.19 -2.49 16.88
N GLY A 80 -0.92 -2.96 15.65
CA GLY A 80 0.34 -2.71 14.96
C GLY A 80 0.50 -1.24 14.54
N ALA A 81 1.74 -0.78 14.39
CA ALA A 81 2.02 0.60 14.00
C ALA A 81 2.99 0.69 12.83
N VAL A 82 2.66 1.52 11.84
CA VAL A 82 3.56 1.92 10.76
C VAL A 82 3.81 3.42 10.86
N VAL A 83 5.07 3.81 10.79
CA VAL A 83 5.51 5.20 10.79
C VAL A 83 6.35 5.44 9.54
N SER A 84 5.84 6.22 8.60
CA SER A 84 6.66 6.77 7.52
C SER A 84 7.16 8.13 7.98
N SER A 85 8.39 8.17 8.47
CA SER A 85 8.98 9.38 9.08
C SER A 85 9.63 10.30 8.05
N ASN A 86 9.86 9.82 6.83
CA ASN A 86 10.39 10.62 5.74
C ASN A 86 9.79 10.17 4.41
N GLY A 87 9.56 11.13 3.51
CA GLY A 87 8.94 10.90 2.21
C GLY A 87 7.42 10.76 2.29
N SER A 88 6.78 10.77 1.13
CA SER A 88 5.34 10.54 1.00
C SER A 88 5.01 9.06 1.05
N VAL A 89 3.78 8.75 1.47
CA VAL A 89 3.22 7.41 1.30
C VAL A 89 2.43 7.38 0.01
N VAL A 90 2.69 6.40 -0.85
CA VAL A 90 1.98 6.22 -2.13
C VAL A 90 1.37 4.83 -2.21
N ILE A 91 0.07 4.78 -2.46
CA ILE A 91 -0.71 3.55 -2.59
C ILE A 91 -1.17 3.43 -4.06
N GLY A 92 -0.60 2.46 -4.77
CA GLY A 92 -0.73 2.31 -6.23
C GLY A 92 0.04 3.41 -6.96
N ASP A 93 1.33 3.18 -7.24
CA ASP A 93 2.22 4.12 -7.95
C ASP A 93 2.67 3.51 -9.29
N GLY A 94 2.11 4.03 -10.38
CA GLY A 94 2.49 3.69 -11.75
C GLY A 94 1.41 2.99 -12.55
N ASN A 95 1.62 2.88 -13.86
CA ASN A 95 0.66 2.29 -14.79
C ASN A 95 0.42 0.80 -14.47
N HIS A 96 -0.85 0.40 -14.41
CA HIS A 96 -1.31 -0.94 -14.00
C HIS A 96 -0.83 -1.38 -12.59
N SER A 97 -0.42 -0.43 -11.75
CA SER A 97 -0.06 -0.73 -10.36
C SER A 97 -1.29 -0.82 -9.47
N ALA A 98 -1.21 -1.65 -8.43
CA ALA A 98 -2.27 -1.83 -7.45
C ALA A 98 -1.71 -1.82 -6.03
N GLY A 99 -2.11 -0.84 -5.22
CA GLY A 99 -1.77 -0.78 -3.81
C GLY A 99 -3.00 -0.96 -2.93
N ILE A 100 -2.90 -1.79 -1.91
CA ILE A 100 -3.93 -1.94 -0.88
C ILE A 100 -3.30 -1.74 0.49
N VAL A 101 -3.84 -0.82 1.26
CA VAL A 101 -3.46 -0.62 2.67
C VAL A 101 -4.70 -0.79 3.54
N THR A 102 -4.57 -1.62 4.57
CA THR A 102 -5.60 -1.84 5.58
C THR A 102 -5.05 -1.44 6.94
N VAL A 103 -5.72 -0.53 7.63
CA VAL A 103 -5.45 -0.17 9.02
C VAL A 103 -6.68 -0.57 9.83
N ASP A 104 -6.59 -1.72 10.49
CA ASP A 104 -7.72 -2.38 11.12
C ASP A 104 -7.49 -2.66 12.61
N GLY A 105 -8.49 -2.34 13.42
CA GLY A 105 -8.50 -2.65 14.85
C GLY A 105 -7.99 -1.51 15.72
N SER A 106 -8.55 -1.42 16.92
CA SER A 106 -8.18 -0.41 17.93
C SER A 106 -6.68 -0.41 18.21
N GLY A 107 -6.08 0.78 18.11
CA GLY A 107 -4.65 0.99 18.33
C GLY A 107 -3.77 0.67 17.13
N SER A 108 -4.34 0.19 16.01
CA SER A 108 -3.61 0.07 14.76
C SER A 108 -3.42 1.45 14.13
N THR A 109 -2.19 1.80 13.77
CA THR A 109 -1.89 3.17 13.29
C THR A 109 -1.01 3.19 12.06
N LEU A 110 -1.34 4.05 11.10
CA LEU A 110 -0.43 4.50 10.05
C LEU A 110 -0.18 6.01 10.21
N THR A 111 1.06 6.37 10.55
CA THR A 111 1.48 7.76 10.69
C THR A 111 2.37 8.16 9.52
N ILE A 112 2.07 9.31 8.94
CA ILE A 112 2.68 9.80 7.71
C ILE A 112 3.18 11.21 7.95
N SER A 113 4.47 11.47 7.76
CA SER A 113 5.06 12.79 8.03
C SER A 113 4.98 13.78 6.86
N ARG A 114 4.50 13.35 5.69
CA ARG A 114 4.32 14.17 4.47
C ARG A 114 2.99 13.84 3.80
N ASP A 115 2.92 13.97 2.48
CA ASP A 115 1.71 13.66 1.72
C ASP A 115 1.37 12.16 1.69
N LEU A 116 0.07 11.88 1.72
CA LEU A 116 -0.53 10.61 1.34
C LEU A 116 -1.08 10.71 -0.09
N ARG A 117 -0.60 9.86 -1.01
CA ARG A 117 -1.10 9.76 -2.39
C ARG A 117 -1.76 8.40 -2.61
N ILE A 118 -2.96 8.41 -3.20
CA ILE A 118 -3.75 7.19 -3.44
C ILE A 118 -4.21 7.19 -4.90
N GLY A 119 -3.79 6.19 -5.66
CA GLY A 119 -4.05 6.10 -7.10
C GLY A 119 -3.20 7.09 -7.90
N TYR A 120 -1.88 6.91 -7.87
CA TYR A 120 -0.89 7.83 -8.44
C TYR A 120 -0.27 7.27 -9.73
N HIS A 121 0.06 8.12 -10.68
CA HIS A 121 0.65 7.79 -11.98
C HIS A 121 -0.12 6.71 -12.77
N ALA A 122 -1.45 6.84 -12.92
CA ALA A 122 -2.33 5.82 -13.51
C ALA A 122 -2.39 4.50 -12.70
N GLY A 123 -2.08 4.57 -11.41
CA GLY A 123 -2.21 3.46 -10.46
C GLY A 123 -3.59 3.38 -9.82
N THR A 124 -3.88 2.21 -9.25
CA THR A 124 -5.06 1.98 -8.41
C THR A 124 -4.63 1.86 -6.94
N GLY A 125 -5.13 2.75 -6.09
CA GLY A 125 -4.87 2.75 -4.66
C GLY A 125 -6.13 2.55 -3.83
N VAL A 126 -6.04 1.69 -2.82
CA VAL A 126 -7.13 1.45 -1.85
C VAL A 126 -6.59 1.60 -0.44
N LEU A 127 -7.25 2.44 0.36
CA LEU A 127 -7.00 2.57 1.79
C LEU A 127 -8.28 2.23 2.58
N ASN A 128 -8.19 1.22 3.43
CA ASN A 128 -9.27 0.83 4.34
C ASN A 128 -8.87 1.15 5.78
N ILE A 129 -9.73 1.88 6.49
CA ILE A 129 -9.56 2.22 7.90
C ILE A 129 -10.78 1.70 8.65
N THR A 130 -10.59 0.65 9.44
CA THR A 130 -11.69 -0.13 10.01
C THR A 130 -11.50 -0.46 11.48
N ASN A 131 -12.60 -0.76 12.17
CA ASN A 131 -12.62 -1.31 13.54
C ASN A 131 -11.77 -0.54 14.58
N GLY A 132 -11.68 0.79 14.47
CA GLY A 132 -10.89 1.61 15.41
C GLY A 132 -9.45 1.89 14.97
N GLY A 133 -9.10 1.56 13.72
CA GLY A 133 -7.82 1.93 13.12
C GLY A 133 -7.68 3.44 12.90
N ALA A 134 -6.45 3.94 12.87
CA ALA A 134 -6.16 5.36 12.70
C ALA A 134 -5.11 5.62 11.60
N VAL A 135 -5.43 6.52 10.68
CA VAL A 135 -4.46 7.08 9.72
C VAL A 135 -4.28 8.57 10.01
N ILE A 136 -3.04 8.99 10.20
CA ILE A 136 -2.68 10.37 10.52
C ILE A 136 -1.61 10.84 9.54
N GLY A 137 -1.84 11.98 8.90
CA GLY A 137 -0.89 12.56 7.94
C GLY A 137 -1.00 14.08 7.82
N GLU A 138 -0.14 14.64 6.96
CA GLU A 138 -0.30 16.02 6.47
C GLU A 138 -1.37 16.03 5.38
N ASP A 139 -1.04 16.33 4.13
CA ASP A 139 -2.04 16.43 3.06
C ASP A 139 -2.33 15.08 2.39
N ALA A 140 -3.52 14.94 1.82
CA ALA A 140 -3.96 13.77 1.09
C ALA A 140 -4.43 14.10 -0.34
N PHE A 141 -4.01 13.26 -1.28
CA PHE A 141 -4.26 13.40 -2.71
C PHE A 141 -4.81 12.07 -3.24
N ILE A 142 -6.09 12.07 -3.64
CA ILE A 142 -6.77 10.89 -4.18
C ILE A 142 -7.01 11.11 -5.67
N ALA A 143 -6.42 10.25 -6.51
CA ALA A 143 -6.58 10.26 -7.96
C ALA A 143 -6.45 11.68 -8.57
N SER A 144 -5.54 12.50 -8.03
CA SER A 144 -5.48 13.93 -8.32
C SER A 144 -4.35 14.30 -9.28
N GLU A 145 -3.74 13.33 -9.95
CA GLU A 145 -2.63 13.62 -10.87
C GLU A 145 -3.15 14.03 -12.24
N LEU A 146 -2.52 15.07 -12.79
CA LEU A 146 -2.84 15.60 -14.10
C LEU A 146 -2.33 14.62 -15.17
N TYR A 147 -3.14 14.39 -16.20
CA TYR A 147 -2.79 13.59 -17.39
C TYR A 147 -2.72 12.07 -17.21
N THR A 148 -3.22 11.53 -16.10
CA THR A 148 -3.33 10.08 -15.87
C THR A 148 -4.80 9.66 -15.73
N PRO A 149 -5.53 9.50 -16.84
CA PRO A 149 -6.99 9.31 -16.81
C PRO A 149 -7.43 8.02 -16.09
N ASP A 150 -6.51 7.08 -15.88
CA ASP A 150 -6.78 5.77 -15.26
C ASP A 150 -6.45 5.72 -13.76
N SER A 151 -5.98 6.83 -13.18
CA SER A 151 -5.71 6.91 -11.73
C SER A 151 -7.00 6.72 -10.94
N THR A 152 -7.02 5.71 -10.07
CA THR A 152 -8.17 5.41 -9.21
C THR A 152 -7.72 5.36 -7.76
N GLY A 153 -8.35 6.15 -6.90
CA GLY A 153 -8.09 6.16 -5.47
C GLY A 153 -9.38 5.97 -4.68
N ILE A 154 -9.37 5.01 -3.76
CA ILE A 154 -10.52 4.67 -2.92
C ILE A 154 -10.08 4.73 -1.47
N VAL A 155 -10.86 5.43 -0.64
CA VAL A 155 -10.66 5.46 0.81
C VAL A 155 -11.97 5.09 1.50
N THR A 156 -11.90 4.10 2.38
CA THR A 156 -13.02 3.69 3.22
C THR A 156 -12.66 3.94 4.68
N VAL A 157 -13.51 4.68 5.40
CA VAL A 157 -13.40 4.86 6.85
C VAL A 157 -14.70 4.35 7.46
N ASP A 158 -14.64 3.22 8.15
CA ASP A 158 -15.82 2.56 8.70
C ASP A 158 -15.55 1.95 10.07
N GLY A 159 -16.61 1.70 10.85
CA GLY A 159 -16.52 1.11 12.18
C GLY A 159 -16.24 2.11 13.30
N PHE A 160 -16.62 1.72 14.52
CA PHE A 160 -16.52 2.58 15.70
C PHE A 160 -15.06 2.94 16.02
N GLY A 161 -14.80 4.23 16.19
CA GLY A 161 -13.48 4.76 16.56
C GLY A 161 -12.46 4.84 15.43
N SER A 162 -12.81 4.42 14.20
CA SER A 162 -11.93 4.58 13.04
C SER A 162 -11.73 6.06 12.73
N THR A 163 -10.48 6.46 12.49
CA THR A 163 -10.15 7.87 12.27
C THR A 163 -9.23 8.06 11.07
N TRP A 164 -9.51 9.11 10.30
CA TRP A 164 -8.63 9.59 9.26
C TRP A 164 -8.42 11.09 9.47
N ILE A 165 -7.20 11.44 9.89
CA ILE A 165 -6.84 12.81 10.27
C ILE A 165 -5.75 13.27 9.31
N ILE A 166 -6.10 14.19 8.43
CA ILE A 166 -5.23 14.80 7.42
C ILE A 166 -5.48 16.31 7.41
N GLY A 167 -4.53 17.06 6.84
CA GLY A 167 -4.61 18.48 6.57
C GLY A 167 -5.55 18.77 5.39
N ALA A 168 -4.99 19.13 4.24
CA ALA A 168 -5.77 19.36 3.03
C ALA A 168 -6.11 18.03 2.33
N LEU A 169 -7.32 17.92 1.81
CA LEU A 169 -7.76 16.79 0.97
C LEU A 169 -8.06 17.27 -0.45
N THR A 170 -7.36 16.69 -1.42
CA THR A 170 -7.64 16.89 -2.86
C THR A 170 -8.13 15.58 -3.45
N ILE A 171 -9.29 15.60 -4.14
CA ILE A 171 -9.87 14.43 -4.81
C ILE A 171 -10.11 14.78 -6.28
N GLY A 172 -9.46 14.05 -7.17
CA GLY A 172 -9.53 14.31 -8.60
C GLY A 172 -8.93 15.66 -8.99
N VAL A 173 -8.71 15.84 -10.29
CA VAL A 173 -8.46 17.14 -10.90
C VAL A 173 -9.42 17.30 -12.07
N ILE A 174 -10.31 18.29 -11.98
CA ILE A 174 -11.14 18.66 -13.13
C ILE A 174 -10.26 19.49 -14.06
N LEU A 175 -10.02 18.97 -15.27
CA LEU A 175 -9.56 19.80 -16.38
C LEU A 175 -10.69 20.79 -16.69
N THR A 176 -10.65 21.98 -16.08
CA THR A 176 -11.32 23.11 -16.71
C THR A 176 -10.53 23.39 -17.97
N TRP A 177 -11.10 23.03 -19.12
CA TRP A 177 -10.69 23.56 -20.42
C TRP A 177 -10.95 25.07 -20.41
N LEU A 178 -10.11 25.83 -19.70
CA LEU A 178 -10.10 27.29 -19.81
C LEU A 178 -9.14 27.63 -20.97
N LEU A 179 -9.77 27.89 -22.12
CA LEU A 179 -9.24 28.57 -23.30
C LEU A 179 -8.01 27.94 -23.97
N MET A 180 -8.24 26.95 -24.84
CA MET A 180 -7.59 27.01 -26.16
C MET A 180 -8.61 27.45 -27.19
N GLY A 181 -8.67 28.78 -27.35
CA GLY A 181 -8.88 29.40 -28.65
C GLY A 181 -10.25 29.24 -29.29
N CYS A 182 -11.12 30.19 -29.00
CA CYS A 182 -11.86 30.83 -30.07
C CYS A 182 -10.80 31.40 -31.04
N TRP A 183 -10.52 30.72 -32.15
CA TRP A 183 -9.80 31.28 -33.29
C TRP A 183 -10.53 30.83 -34.56
N HIS A 184 -11.19 31.83 -35.16
CA HIS A 184 -11.70 31.97 -36.53
C HIS A 184 -11.96 30.71 -37.36
#